data_AF-A0A1H2T9G4-F1
#
_entry.id   AF-A0A1H2T9G4-F1
#
_cell.length_a   1.000
_cell.length_b   1.000
_cell.length_c   1.000
_cell.angle_alpha   90.00
_cell.angle_beta   90.00
_cell.angle_gamma   90.00
#
_symmetry.space_group_name_H-M   'P 1'
#
loop_
_entity.id
_entity.type
_entity.pdbx_description
1 polymer ?
#
loop_
_entity_poly.entity_id
_entity_poly.type
_entity_poly.pdbx_seq_one_letter_code
_entity_poly.pdbx_strand_id
1 'polypeptide(L)'
;MSQSKRTLFGPLTSFLLSGLLVGQATTVTAGQQDDRHEPGRTTYAHFNKGGQLLTPRNYREWIFIGAPVTPKDMNDGNPAFPEFHNVYIDPVSWAHWKQTGKFRDGTIIVKELVSVGAEEAASGNGYFQGEYLGIVATVKDSKRFADRPNNWAYFGYDSYKSKSAAPQPDESCNACHKENAAEDNVFTQYYPVLRAGKPEK
;
A
#
# COMPACT_ATOMS: atom_id res chain seq x y z
N MET A 1 5.19 90.84 14.49
CA MET A 1 4.98 91.20 13.07
C MET A 1 4.44 89.97 12.35
N SER A 2 3.14 89.99 12.02
CA SER A 2 2.57 89.79 10.66
C SER A 2 2.58 88.34 10.15
N GLN A 3 1.54 87.72 9.59
CA GLN A 3 0.09 87.95 9.47
C GLN A 3 -0.46 86.60 8.96
N SER A 4 -1.73 86.35 9.29
CA SER A 4 -2.60 85.25 8.85
C SER A 4 -2.48 84.81 7.38
N LYS A 5 -2.77 83.53 7.10
CA LYS A 5 -3.74 83.13 6.06
C LYS A 5 -4.22 81.67 6.22
N ARG A 6 -5.54 81.53 6.35
CA ARG A 6 -6.32 80.29 6.23
C ARG A 6 -6.46 79.90 4.76
N THR A 7 -6.53 78.60 4.46
CA THR A 7 -7.06 78.11 3.18
C THR A 7 -7.89 76.83 3.40
N LEU A 8 -9.05 76.81 2.75
CA LEU A 8 -10.16 75.87 2.85
C LEU A 8 -9.87 74.50 2.19
N PHE A 9 -10.53 73.47 2.71
CA PHE A 9 -10.76 72.16 2.09
C PHE A 9 -11.73 72.26 0.90
N GLY A 10 -11.47 71.48 -0.15
CA GLY A 10 -12.44 71.12 -1.19
C GLY A 10 -12.21 69.65 -1.62
N PRO A 11 -13.25 68.84 -1.86
CA PRO A 11 -13.10 67.47 -2.32
C PRO A 11 -13.18 67.40 -3.85
N LEU A 12 -12.31 66.60 -4.48
CA LEU A 12 -12.52 66.10 -5.85
C LEU A 12 -12.50 64.57 -5.82
N THR A 13 -13.68 63.99 -5.98
CA THR A 13 -13.90 62.57 -6.28
C THR A 13 -13.65 62.33 -7.77
N SER A 14 -12.60 61.58 -8.09
CA SER A 14 -12.33 61.11 -9.45
C SER A 14 -13.11 59.83 -9.76
N PHE A 15 -13.90 59.87 -10.83
CA PHE A 15 -14.46 58.70 -11.50
C PHE A 15 -13.33 57.92 -12.20
N LEU A 16 -13.20 56.62 -11.90
CA LEU A 16 -12.31 55.70 -12.63
C LEU A 16 -13.10 54.92 -13.68
N LEU A 17 -12.47 54.86 -14.85
CA LEU A 17 -12.95 54.44 -16.16
C LEU A 17 -12.97 52.91 -16.31
N SER A 18 -13.95 52.41 -17.07
CA SER A 18 -14.06 51.03 -17.58
C SER A 18 -12.80 50.56 -18.33
N GLY A 19 -12.41 49.31 -18.10
CA GLY A 19 -11.46 48.57 -18.92
C GLY A 19 -11.76 47.07 -18.84
N LEU A 20 -12.55 46.54 -19.78
CA LEU A 20 -12.83 45.12 -19.92
C LEU A 20 -11.70 44.49 -20.75
N LEU A 21 -10.77 43.79 -20.09
CA LEU A 21 -9.76 42.96 -20.76
C LEU A 21 -10.32 41.55 -20.95
N VAL A 22 -10.65 41.20 -22.20
CA VAL A 22 -10.96 39.83 -22.60
C VAL A 22 -9.64 39.08 -22.78
N GLY A 23 -9.22 38.33 -21.77
CA GLY A 23 -8.12 37.38 -21.87
C GLY A 23 -8.58 36.12 -22.59
N GLN A 24 -7.96 35.80 -23.73
CA GLN A 24 -8.16 34.51 -24.40
C GLN A 24 -7.45 33.42 -23.58
N ALA A 25 -8.22 32.50 -23.01
CA ALA A 25 -7.67 31.31 -22.37
C ALA A 25 -7.25 30.29 -23.44
N THR A 26 -5.95 30.09 -23.61
CA THR A 26 -5.43 28.93 -24.34
C THR A 26 -5.61 27.70 -23.47
N THR A 27 -6.50 26.79 -23.88
CA THR A 27 -6.65 25.50 -23.22
C THR A 27 -5.41 24.65 -23.49
N VAL A 28 -4.49 24.58 -22.53
CA VAL A 28 -3.45 23.55 -22.50
C VAL A 28 -4.18 22.22 -22.30
N THR A 29 -4.20 21.38 -23.34
CA THR A 29 -4.69 20.00 -23.21
C THR A 29 -3.69 19.24 -22.34
N ALA A 30 -4.03 19.07 -21.06
CA ALA A 30 -3.37 18.10 -20.21
C ALA A 30 -3.58 16.72 -20.84
N GLY A 31 -2.47 16.04 -21.18
CA GLY A 31 -2.51 14.71 -21.79
C GLY A 31 -3.38 13.75 -20.98
N GLN A 32 -4.30 13.10 -21.69
CA GLN A 32 -5.20 12.06 -21.18
C GLN A 32 -4.40 11.01 -20.40
N GLN A 33 -4.53 11.00 -19.07
CA GLN A 33 -4.27 9.82 -18.28
C GLN A 33 -5.38 8.82 -18.59
N ASP A 34 -5.04 7.67 -19.17
CA ASP A 34 -5.92 6.51 -19.27
C ASP A 34 -6.07 5.89 -17.86
N ASP A 35 -6.77 6.62 -16.98
CA ASP A 35 -7.29 6.08 -15.73
C ASP A 35 -8.65 5.45 -16.03
N ARG A 36 -8.66 4.28 -16.67
CA ARG A 36 -9.82 3.37 -16.64
C ARG A 36 -9.93 2.72 -15.26
N HIS A 37 -10.21 3.57 -14.28
CA HIS A 37 -10.75 3.21 -12.97
C HIS A 37 -12.26 3.03 -13.18
N GLU A 38 -12.81 1.83 -12.95
CA GLU A 38 -14.25 1.74 -12.79
C GLU A 38 -14.65 2.57 -11.55
N PRO A 39 -15.50 3.59 -11.70
CA PRO A 39 -15.93 4.40 -10.57
C PRO A 39 -16.64 3.51 -9.54
N GLY A 40 -16.12 3.46 -8.30
CA GLY A 40 -16.80 2.82 -7.16
C GLY A 40 -16.13 1.58 -6.56
N ARG A 41 -14.98 1.11 -7.06
CA ARG A 41 -14.19 0.05 -6.40
C ARG A 41 -12.94 0.61 -5.74
N THR A 42 -12.94 0.71 -4.41
CA THR A 42 -11.73 0.99 -3.63
C THR A 42 -10.66 -0.06 -3.92
N THR A 43 -9.51 0.37 -4.44
CA THR A 43 -8.30 -0.45 -4.58
C THR A 43 -7.28 -0.08 -3.52
N TYR A 44 -6.55 -1.08 -3.03
CA TYR A 44 -5.45 -0.92 -2.07
C TYR A 44 -4.08 -1.19 -2.70
N ALA A 45 -4.05 -1.72 -3.93
CA ALA A 45 -2.85 -1.85 -4.74
C ALA A 45 -2.82 -0.72 -5.77
N HIS A 46 -1.80 0.13 -5.68
CA HIS A 46 -1.61 1.26 -6.60
C HIS A 46 -0.32 1.07 -7.40
N PHE A 47 -0.40 1.22 -8.70
CA PHE A 47 0.73 1.04 -9.59
C PHE A 47 1.11 2.35 -10.27
N ASN A 48 2.40 2.58 -10.48
CA ASN A 48 2.85 3.68 -11.32
C ASN A 48 2.72 3.30 -12.81
N LYS A 49 2.97 4.28 -13.71
CA LYS A 49 2.92 4.07 -15.17
C LYS A 49 3.90 3.01 -15.68
N GLY A 50 4.96 2.71 -14.92
CA GLY A 50 5.93 1.66 -15.21
C GLY A 50 5.52 0.27 -14.72
N GLY A 51 4.29 0.10 -14.20
CA GLY A 51 3.81 -1.19 -13.70
C GLY A 51 4.40 -1.61 -12.35
N GLN A 52 5.12 -0.73 -11.66
CA GLN A 52 5.67 -1.01 -10.33
C GLN A 52 4.61 -0.73 -9.26
N LEU A 53 4.54 -1.59 -8.24
CA LEU A 53 3.64 -1.41 -7.11
C LEU A 53 4.18 -0.29 -6.22
N LEU A 54 3.41 0.79 -6.07
CA LEU A 54 3.70 1.85 -5.10
C LEU A 54 3.72 1.27 -3.70
N THR A 55 4.66 1.72 -2.86
CA THR A 55 4.81 1.24 -1.49
C THR A 55 3.50 1.38 -0.71
N PRO A 56 2.89 0.27 -0.23
CA PRO A 56 1.65 0.32 0.51
C PRO A 56 1.80 1.23 1.73
N ARG A 57 0.79 2.06 1.97
CA ARG A 57 0.71 2.94 3.14
C ARG A 57 -0.48 2.53 4.00
N ASN A 58 -0.37 2.77 5.30
CA ASN A 58 -1.42 2.49 6.28
C ASN A 58 -1.91 1.02 6.31
N TYR A 59 -1.12 0.07 5.81
CA TYR A 59 -1.49 -1.35 5.79
C TYR A 59 -1.59 -1.97 7.19
N ARG A 60 -1.02 -1.32 8.21
CA ARG A 60 -1.18 -1.72 9.62
C ARG A 60 -2.61 -1.53 10.14
N GLU A 61 -3.45 -0.78 9.42
CA GLU A 61 -4.90 -0.66 9.68
C GLU A 61 -5.72 -1.68 8.89
N TRP A 62 -5.08 -2.52 8.06
CA TRP A 62 -5.76 -3.59 7.33
C TRP A 62 -5.99 -4.80 8.24
N ILE A 63 -6.56 -5.85 7.66
CA ILE A 63 -6.94 -7.03 8.41
C ILE A 63 -5.70 -7.90 8.63
N PHE A 64 -5.21 -7.92 9.86
CA PHE A 64 -4.20 -8.88 10.29
C PHE A 64 -4.71 -10.31 10.12
N ILE A 65 -3.89 -11.19 9.54
CA ILE A 65 -4.27 -12.58 9.24
C ILE A 65 -3.39 -13.66 9.89
N GLY A 66 -2.20 -13.30 10.36
CA GLY A 66 -1.31 -14.20 11.10
C GLY A 66 0.11 -13.65 11.26
N ALA A 67 0.86 -14.23 12.18
CA ALA A 67 2.24 -13.83 12.51
C ALA A 67 3.15 -15.04 12.79
N PRO A 68 3.56 -15.80 11.76
CA PRO A 68 4.62 -16.79 11.94
C PRO A 68 5.96 -16.09 12.25
N VAL A 69 6.90 -16.86 12.78
CA VAL A 69 8.27 -16.41 13.10
C VAL A 69 9.28 -17.42 12.57
N THR A 70 10.36 -16.92 11.97
CA THR A 70 11.55 -17.72 11.61
C THR A 70 12.78 -17.10 12.29
N PRO A 71 13.00 -17.43 13.58
CA PRO A 71 14.08 -16.87 14.39
C PRO A 71 15.47 -17.24 13.90
N LYS A 72 16.46 -16.38 14.10
CA LYS A 72 17.85 -16.61 13.68
C LYS A 72 18.48 -17.85 14.34
N ASP A 73 18.26 -18.03 15.64
CA ASP A 73 18.75 -19.18 16.41
C ASP A 73 18.19 -20.53 15.93
N MET A 74 17.03 -20.53 15.26
CA MET A 74 16.43 -21.72 14.62
C MET A 74 16.81 -21.90 13.14
N ASN A 75 17.62 -20.99 12.57
CA ASN A 75 17.91 -20.94 11.13
C ASN A 75 19.39 -20.61 10.86
N ASP A 76 20.31 -21.17 11.65
CA ASP A 76 21.77 -21.00 11.52
C ASP A 76 22.22 -19.51 11.42
N GLY A 77 21.49 -18.62 12.09
CA GLY A 77 21.71 -17.18 12.07
C GLY A 77 21.22 -16.45 10.82
N ASN A 78 20.72 -17.15 9.80
CA ASN A 78 20.43 -16.59 8.48
C ASN A 78 19.08 -17.07 7.88
N PRO A 79 17.94 -16.74 8.53
CA PRO A 79 16.63 -17.04 7.95
C PRO A 79 16.42 -16.22 6.66
N ALA A 80 15.77 -16.82 5.67
CA ALA A 80 15.43 -16.13 4.41
C ALA A 80 14.61 -14.86 4.62
N PHE A 81 13.79 -14.82 5.69
CA PHE A 81 12.98 -13.68 6.09
C PHE A 81 13.10 -13.45 7.60
N PRO A 82 14.04 -12.62 8.08
CA PRO A 82 14.17 -12.32 9.51
C PRO A 82 13.03 -11.39 9.98
N GLU A 83 12.38 -11.59 11.13
CA GLU A 83 12.18 -12.88 11.81
C GLU A 83 10.68 -13.12 11.98
N PHE A 84 9.96 -12.22 12.68
CA PHE A 84 8.50 -12.22 12.73
C PHE A 84 7.90 -11.68 11.43
N HIS A 85 6.81 -12.30 10.98
CA HIS A 85 6.12 -11.94 9.73
C HIS A 85 4.69 -11.52 10.05
N ASN A 86 4.43 -10.26 10.39
CA ASN A 86 3.06 -9.78 10.58
C ASN A 86 2.39 -9.62 9.21
N VAL A 87 1.34 -10.41 8.94
CA VAL A 87 0.72 -10.46 7.61
C VAL A 87 -0.67 -9.83 7.63
N TYR A 88 -0.97 -9.00 6.63
CA TYR A 88 -2.19 -8.23 6.50
C TYR A 88 -2.79 -8.37 5.10
N ILE A 89 -4.12 -8.45 4.99
CA ILE A 89 -4.87 -8.44 3.73
C ILE A 89 -5.75 -7.20 3.62
N ASP A 90 -5.90 -6.63 2.42
CA ASP A 90 -6.75 -5.45 2.25
C ASP A 90 -8.22 -5.68 2.66
N PRO A 91 -8.88 -4.67 3.25
CA PRO A 91 -10.25 -4.81 3.78
C PRO A 91 -11.29 -5.29 2.75
N VAL A 92 -11.17 -4.89 1.49
CA VAL A 92 -12.14 -5.27 0.44
C VAL A 92 -11.97 -6.75 0.07
N SER A 93 -10.74 -7.23 -0.01
CA SER A 93 -10.45 -8.65 -0.26
C SER A 93 -10.77 -9.54 0.92
N TRP A 94 -10.58 -9.06 2.16
CA TRP A 94 -11.10 -9.75 3.35
C TRP A 94 -12.62 -9.90 3.31
N ALA A 95 -13.35 -8.83 2.98
CA ALA A 95 -14.81 -8.89 2.88
C ALA A 95 -15.26 -9.90 1.82
N HIS A 96 -14.58 -9.94 0.68
CA HIS A 96 -14.83 -10.94 -0.37
C HIS A 96 -14.49 -12.36 0.10
N TRP A 97 -13.34 -12.54 0.75
CA TRP A 97 -12.90 -13.83 1.31
C TRP A 97 -13.95 -14.41 2.27
N LYS A 98 -14.52 -13.59 3.16
CA LYS A 98 -15.58 -14.05 4.07
C LYS A 98 -16.84 -14.55 3.39
N GLN A 99 -17.13 -14.06 2.18
CA GLN A 99 -18.32 -14.44 1.42
C GLN A 99 -18.07 -15.65 0.53
N THR A 100 -16.86 -15.78 -0.01
CA THR A 100 -16.59 -16.73 -1.11
C THR A 100 -15.50 -17.74 -0.81
N GLY A 101 -14.66 -17.47 0.20
CA GLY A 101 -13.45 -18.22 0.48
C GLY A 101 -12.41 -18.16 -0.63
N LYS A 102 -12.43 -17.13 -1.48
CA LYS A 102 -11.50 -16.95 -2.60
C LYS A 102 -10.81 -15.59 -2.52
N PHE A 103 -9.59 -15.49 -3.06
CA PHE A 103 -8.93 -14.21 -3.28
C PHE A 103 -9.42 -13.61 -4.61
N ARG A 104 -10.05 -12.43 -4.53
CA ARG A 104 -10.53 -11.68 -5.70
C ARG A 104 -9.37 -11.08 -6.49
N ASP A 105 -9.61 -10.72 -7.75
CA ASP A 105 -8.73 -9.80 -8.46
C ASP A 105 -8.63 -8.47 -7.71
N GLY A 106 -7.42 -7.92 -7.67
CA GLY A 106 -7.04 -6.74 -6.89
C GLY A 106 -6.74 -7.03 -5.42
N THR A 107 -6.62 -8.30 -5.01
CA THR A 107 -6.16 -8.66 -3.66
C THR A 107 -4.72 -8.21 -3.47
N ILE A 108 -4.44 -7.51 -2.37
CA ILE A 108 -3.08 -7.24 -1.90
C ILE A 108 -2.90 -7.77 -0.49
N ILE A 109 -1.78 -8.46 -0.28
CA ILE A 109 -1.33 -8.94 1.02
C ILE A 109 0.05 -8.33 1.29
N VAL A 110 0.21 -7.75 2.49
CA VAL A 110 1.48 -7.20 2.96
C VAL A 110 2.01 -8.09 4.08
N LYS A 111 3.26 -8.53 3.95
CA LYS A 111 4.01 -9.13 5.04
C LYS A 111 5.02 -8.10 5.55
N GLU A 112 4.92 -7.76 6.82
CA GLU A 112 5.84 -6.88 7.52
C GLU A 112 6.79 -7.70 8.40
N LEU A 113 8.08 -7.49 8.19
CA LEU A 113 9.14 -8.14 8.91
C LEU A 113 9.46 -7.35 10.18
N VAL A 114 9.52 -8.06 11.32
CA VAL A 114 9.85 -7.51 12.64
C VAL A 114 10.93 -8.38 13.27
N SER A 115 11.91 -7.79 13.96
CA SER A 115 12.96 -8.55 14.64
C SER A 115 12.42 -9.32 15.84
N VAL A 116 13.16 -10.33 16.30
CA VAL A 116 13.07 -10.77 17.69
C VAL A 116 13.75 -9.69 18.55
N GLY A 117 13.04 -9.18 19.55
CA GLY A 117 13.53 -8.19 20.51
C GLY A 117 13.89 -8.77 21.86
N ALA A 118 13.22 -9.87 22.25
CA ALA A 118 13.50 -10.61 23.48
C ALA A 118 13.09 -12.08 23.33
N GLU A 119 13.68 -12.95 24.15
CA GLU A 119 13.37 -14.39 24.26
C GLU A 119 12.72 -14.76 25.60
N GLU A 120 12.57 -13.77 26.48
CA GLU A 120 11.94 -13.88 27.79
C GLU A 120 11.16 -12.59 28.08
N ALA A 121 9.96 -12.73 28.61
CA ALA A 121 9.16 -11.62 29.13
C ALA A 121 8.40 -12.07 30.38
N ALA A 122 7.63 -11.17 30.99
CA ALA A 122 6.81 -11.49 32.16
C ALA A 122 5.81 -12.65 31.94
N SER A 123 5.43 -12.93 30.68
CA SER A 123 4.58 -14.07 30.31
C SER A 123 5.33 -15.40 30.15
N GLY A 124 6.65 -15.42 30.32
CA GLY A 124 7.52 -16.60 30.17
C GLY A 124 8.47 -16.52 28.99
N ASN A 125 9.06 -17.66 28.65
CA ASN A 125 10.01 -17.81 27.56
C ASN A 125 9.28 -17.94 26.21
N GLY A 126 9.88 -17.37 25.18
CA GLY A 126 9.38 -17.38 23.81
C GLY A 126 9.87 -16.16 23.06
N TYR A 127 9.54 -16.03 21.78
CA TYR A 127 9.99 -14.89 20.99
C TYR A 127 9.02 -13.70 21.16
N PHE A 128 9.57 -12.51 21.38
CA PHE A 128 8.82 -11.26 21.49
C PHE A 128 9.31 -10.28 20.42
N GLN A 129 8.37 -9.58 19.79
CA GLN A 129 8.67 -8.66 18.68
C GLN A 129 9.50 -7.45 19.14
N GLY A 130 10.46 -7.06 18.30
CA GLY A 130 11.27 -5.85 18.44
C GLY A 130 10.97 -4.83 17.34
N GLU A 131 12.00 -4.49 16.56
CA GLU A 131 11.96 -3.38 15.61
C GLU A 131 11.46 -3.81 14.22
N TYR A 132 10.81 -2.90 13.51
CA TYR A 132 10.40 -3.10 12.12
C TYR A 132 11.60 -3.16 11.17
N LEU A 133 11.64 -4.18 10.32
CA LEU A 133 12.76 -4.45 9.42
C LEU A 133 12.45 -4.10 7.96
N GLY A 134 11.21 -4.31 7.51
CA GLY A 134 10.82 -4.02 6.13
C GLY A 134 9.50 -4.67 5.76
N ILE A 135 9.10 -4.52 4.49
CA ILE A 135 7.88 -5.14 3.96
C ILE A 135 8.14 -5.83 2.63
N VAL A 136 7.35 -6.87 2.39
CA VAL A 136 7.10 -7.43 1.06
C VAL A 136 5.60 -7.43 0.82
N ALA A 137 5.20 -7.33 -0.44
CA ALA A 137 3.80 -7.38 -0.83
C ALA A 137 3.57 -8.42 -1.94
N THR A 138 2.37 -8.96 -2.01
CA THR A 138 1.92 -9.77 -3.13
C THR A 138 0.55 -9.30 -3.60
N VAL A 139 0.36 -9.29 -4.91
CA VAL A 139 -0.86 -8.77 -5.55
C VAL A 139 -1.38 -9.77 -6.57
N LYS A 140 -2.69 -10.05 -6.52
CA LYS A 140 -3.41 -10.80 -7.54
C LYS A 140 -4.10 -9.86 -8.50
N ASP A 141 -3.79 -9.93 -9.79
CA ASP A 141 -4.46 -9.14 -10.82
C ASP A 141 -4.37 -9.86 -12.17
N SER A 142 -5.48 -10.47 -12.59
CA SER A 142 -5.57 -11.22 -13.85
C SER A 142 -5.25 -10.41 -15.11
N LYS A 143 -5.38 -9.07 -15.07
CA LYS A 143 -5.07 -8.22 -16.23
C LYS A 143 -3.59 -7.82 -16.26
N ARG A 144 -3.03 -7.47 -15.10
CA ARG A 144 -1.62 -7.04 -15.00
C ARG A 144 -0.64 -8.20 -15.02
N PHE A 145 -1.05 -9.36 -14.54
CA PHE A 145 -0.18 -10.51 -14.30
C PHE A 145 -0.72 -11.78 -14.96
N ALA A 146 -1.41 -11.66 -16.11
CA ALA A 146 -2.01 -12.78 -16.84
C ALA A 146 -1.03 -13.93 -17.14
N ASP A 147 0.24 -13.60 -17.37
CA ASP A 147 1.29 -14.57 -17.71
C ASP A 147 1.99 -15.16 -16.48
N ARG A 148 1.61 -14.75 -15.26
CA ARG A 148 2.22 -15.22 -14.02
C ARG A 148 1.40 -16.33 -13.37
N PRO A 149 2.03 -17.26 -12.62
CA PRO A 149 1.32 -18.32 -11.91
C PRO A 149 0.16 -17.79 -11.05
N ASN A 150 -1.05 -18.22 -11.37
CA ASN A 150 -2.30 -17.82 -10.70
C ASN A 150 -2.54 -16.30 -10.65
N ASN A 151 -1.94 -15.54 -11.58
CA ASN A 151 -2.02 -14.08 -11.68
C ASN A 151 -1.46 -13.32 -10.47
N TRP A 152 -0.52 -13.92 -9.74
CA TRP A 152 0.15 -13.30 -8.61
C TRP A 152 1.51 -12.72 -8.98
N ALA A 153 1.80 -11.52 -8.50
CA ALA A 153 3.12 -10.91 -8.52
C ALA A 153 3.59 -10.58 -7.10
N TYR A 154 4.90 -10.64 -6.88
CA TYR A 154 5.54 -10.40 -5.57
C TYR A 154 6.48 -9.21 -5.66
N PHE A 155 6.56 -8.43 -4.59
CA PHE A 155 7.23 -7.14 -4.56
C PHE A 155 8.06 -7.03 -3.27
N GLY A 156 9.38 -6.89 -3.44
CA GLY A 156 10.30 -6.58 -2.35
C GLY A 156 10.67 -5.10 -2.36
N TYR A 157 10.70 -4.49 -1.18
CA TYR A 157 11.09 -3.09 -1.02
C TYR A 157 12.44 -3.00 -0.30
N ASP A 158 13.40 -2.29 -0.89
CA ASP A 158 14.73 -2.09 -0.26
C ASP A 158 14.65 -1.37 1.08
N SER A 159 13.64 -0.50 1.26
CA SER A 159 13.36 0.17 2.53
C SER A 159 11.93 0.72 2.58
N TYR A 160 11.48 1.15 3.76
CA TYR A 160 10.22 1.89 3.93
C TYR A 160 10.14 3.22 3.15
N LYS A 161 11.30 3.77 2.74
CA LYS A 161 11.42 5.01 1.95
C LYS A 161 11.32 4.75 0.45
N SER A 162 11.41 3.50 -0.01
CA SER A 162 11.20 3.17 -1.41
C SER A 162 9.85 3.71 -1.87
N LYS A 163 9.79 4.24 -3.10
CA LYS A 163 8.55 4.81 -3.68
C LYS A 163 7.68 3.72 -4.28
N SER A 164 8.31 2.73 -4.90
CA SER A 164 7.69 1.60 -5.58
C SER A 164 8.66 0.43 -5.65
N ALA A 165 8.15 -0.75 -6.02
CA ALA A 165 8.93 -1.94 -6.30
C ALA A 165 8.49 -2.57 -7.63
N ALA A 166 9.46 -3.05 -8.40
CA ALA A 166 9.18 -3.89 -9.58
C ALA A 166 8.78 -5.31 -9.13
N PRO A 167 7.97 -6.02 -9.93
CA PRO A 167 7.62 -7.40 -9.61
C PRO A 167 8.85 -8.30 -9.73
N GLN A 168 9.02 -9.22 -8.78
CA GLN A 168 10.13 -10.17 -8.76
C GLN A 168 10.02 -11.19 -9.91
N PRO A 169 11.13 -11.82 -10.33
CA PRO A 169 11.09 -12.99 -11.21
C PRO A 169 10.27 -14.14 -10.60
N ASP A 170 9.64 -14.96 -11.43
CA ASP A 170 8.76 -16.02 -10.95
C ASP A 170 9.52 -17.10 -10.14
N GLU A 171 10.77 -17.41 -10.52
CA GLU A 171 11.61 -18.34 -9.74
C GLU A 171 11.94 -17.84 -8.33
N SER A 172 11.88 -16.52 -8.09
CA SER A 172 12.24 -15.94 -6.80
C SER A 172 11.14 -16.11 -5.74
N CYS A 173 9.87 -16.21 -6.15
CA CYS A 173 8.74 -16.21 -5.21
C CYS A 173 7.61 -17.16 -5.62
N ASN A 174 7.14 -17.06 -6.88
CA ASN A 174 5.97 -17.81 -7.34
C ASN A 174 6.18 -19.33 -7.27
N ALA A 175 7.39 -19.82 -7.57
CA ALA A 175 7.69 -21.26 -7.55
C ALA A 175 7.42 -21.88 -6.17
N CYS A 176 8.05 -21.35 -5.12
CA CYS A 176 7.88 -21.83 -3.75
C CYS A 176 6.42 -21.69 -3.27
N HIS A 177 5.78 -20.56 -3.57
CA HIS A 177 4.37 -20.35 -3.20
C HIS A 177 3.42 -21.33 -3.90
N LYS A 178 3.60 -21.57 -5.20
CA LYS A 178 2.76 -22.51 -5.95
C LYS A 178 2.86 -23.94 -5.42
N GLU A 179 4.05 -24.34 -5.02
CA GLU A 179 4.32 -25.70 -4.55
C GLU A 179 3.85 -25.95 -3.11
N ASN A 180 3.97 -24.95 -2.23
CA ASN A 180 3.83 -25.17 -0.78
C ASN A 180 2.62 -24.45 -0.14
N ALA A 181 1.98 -23.51 -0.82
CA ALA A 181 0.82 -22.82 -0.28
C ALA A 181 -0.42 -23.72 -0.27
N ALA A 182 -1.19 -23.69 0.81
CA ALA A 182 -2.43 -24.47 0.91
C ALA A 182 -3.54 -23.98 -0.03
N GLU A 183 -3.57 -22.69 -0.39
CA GLU A 183 -4.65 -22.14 -1.22
C GLU A 183 -4.19 -20.96 -2.08
N ASP A 184 -4.32 -21.12 -3.41
CA ASP A 184 -4.16 -20.02 -4.39
C ASP A 184 -2.88 -19.18 -4.17
N ASN A 185 -1.74 -19.85 -4.03
CA ASN A 185 -0.42 -19.25 -3.78
C ASN A 185 -0.30 -18.46 -2.46
N VAL A 186 -1.26 -18.59 -1.54
CA VAL A 186 -1.23 -18.00 -0.20
C VAL A 186 -1.13 -19.11 0.85
N PHE A 187 -0.19 -18.98 1.79
CA PHE A 187 0.06 -19.95 2.86
C PHE A 187 -1.03 -19.93 3.95
N THR A 188 -2.29 -20.16 3.59
CA THR A 188 -3.45 -20.09 4.49
C THR A 188 -3.37 -21.08 5.66
N GLN A 189 -2.51 -22.12 5.57
CA GLN A 189 -2.20 -23.00 6.70
C GLN A 189 -1.53 -22.28 7.89
N TYR A 190 -0.92 -21.11 7.68
CA TYR A 190 -0.33 -20.28 8.74
C TYR A 190 -1.19 -19.05 9.10
N TYR A 191 -2.35 -18.87 8.45
CA TYR A 191 -3.24 -17.72 8.65
C TYR A 191 -4.59 -18.13 9.24
N PRO A 192 -4.68 -18.32 10.57
CA PRO A 192 -5.89 -18.82 11.22
C PRO A 192 -7.10 -17.89 11.02
N VAL A 193 -6.89 -16.57 10.91
CA VAL A 193 -7.96 -15.60 10.65
C VAL A 193 -8.63 -15.88 9.30
N LEU A 194 -7.86 -16.19 8.26
CA LEU A 194 -8.42 -16.57 6.96
C LEU A 194 -9.19 -17.89 7.06
N ARG A 195 -8.62 -18.90 7.72
CA ARG A 195 -9.30 -20.21 7.85
C ARG A 195 -10.62 -20.10 8.60
N ALA A 196 -10.64 -19.37 9.70
CA ALA A 196 -11.84 -19.16 10.51
C ALA A 196 -12.87 -18.22 9.86
N GLY A 197 -12.41 -17.29 9.02
CA GLY A 197 -13.28 -16.36 8.30
C GLY A 197 -13.86 -16.92 6.99
N LYS A 198 -13.38 -18.07 6.52
CA LYS A 198 -13.85 -18.70 5.30
C LYS A 198 -15.27 -19.25 5.51
N PRO A 199 -16.22 -19.07 4.57
CA PRO A 199 -17.55 -19.65 4.71
C PRO A 199 -17.46 -21.18 4.72
N GLU A 200 -18.28 -21.81 5.56
CA GLU A 200 -18.47 -23.26 5.54
C GLU A 200 -19.07 -23.69 4.18
N LYS A 201 -18.71 -24.90 3.74
CA LYS A 201 -19.19 -25.47 2.48
C LYS A 201 -20.60 -26.02 2.60
#